data_AF-A0A2I0VMD2-F1
#
_entry.id   AF-A0A2I0VMD2-F1
#
_cell.length_a   1.000
_cell.length_b   1.000
_cell.length_c   1.000
_cell.angle_alpha   90.00
_cell.angle_beta   90.00
_cell.angle_gamma   90.00
#
_symmetry.space_group_name_H-M   'P 1'
#
loop_
_entity.id
_entity.type
_entity.pdbx_description
1 polymer ?
#
loop_
_entity_poly.entity_id
_entity_poly.type
_entity_poly.pdbx_seq_one_letter_code
_entity_poly.pdbx_strand_id
1 'polypeptide(L)' 'MAVAVRMAIAAVVAVAEEEVKMVGFRRRLVRRIYWKLRAEIRRRSEKRQRFSSRYDPFSYALNFDDGEPYF' A
#
# COMPACT_ATOMS: atom_id res chain seq x y z
N MET A 1 -35.31 6.55 43.04
CA MET A 1 -35.45 5.51 42.00
C MET A 1 -35.25 6.07 40.58
N ALA A 2 -36.10 7.00 40.11
CA ALA A 2 -36.05 7.48 38.71
C ALA A 2 -34.73 8.17 38.27
N VAL A 3 -34.10 8.95 39.15
CA VAL A 3 -32.83 9.63 38.84
C VAL A 3 -31.67 8.64 38.73
N ALA A 4 -31.58 7.69 39.66
CA ALA A 4 -30.55 6.66 39.64
C ALA A 4 -30.63 5.78 38.37
N VAL A 5 -31.85 5.42 37.95
CA VAL A 5 -32.07 4.68 36.70
C VAL A 5 -31.63 5.49 35.48
N ARG A 6 -31.93 6.80 35.43
CA ARG A 6 -31.46 7.68 34.36
C ARG A 6 -29.94 7.79 34.30
N MET A 7 -29.28 7.91 35.45
CA MET A 7 -27.82 7.98 35.52
C MET A 7 -27.17 6.67 35.08
N ALA A 8 -27.75 5.53 35.46
CA ALA A 8 -27.29 4.21 35.02
C ALA A 8 -27.42 4.05 33.49
N ILE A 9 -28.54 4.48 32.90
CA ILE A 9 -28.74 4.45 31.44
C ILE A 9 -27.73 5.36 30.74
N ALA A 10 -27.52 6.58 31.23
CA ALA A 10 -26.55 7.51 30.65
C ALA A 10 -25.12 6.94 30.67
N ALA A 11 -24.72 6.28 31.76
CA ALA A 11 -23.43 5.61 31.87
C ALA A 11 -23.27 4.48 30.84
N VAL A 12 -24.29 3.64 30.66
CA VAL A 12 -24.28 2.55 29.66
C VAL A 12 -24.18 3.10 28.24
N VAL A 13 -24.92 4.17 27.93
CA VAL A 13 -24.86 4.82 26.61
C VAL A 13 -23.46 5.40 26.34
N ALA A 14 -22.87 6.08 27.32
CA ALA A 14 -21.52 6.64 27.18
C ALA A 14 -20.46 5.56 26.91
N VAL A 15 -20.55 4.42 27.60
CA VAL A 15 -19.65 3.27 27.36
C VAL A 15 -19.83 2.73 25.93
N ALA A 16 -21.07 2.57 25.48
CA ALA A 16 -21.36 2.07 24.13
C ALA A 16 -20.84 3.00 23.04
N GLU A 17 -20.95 4.32 23.22
CA GLU A 17 -20.43 5.31 22.28
C GLU A 17 -18.90 5.26 22.15
N GLU A 18 -18.19 5.08 23.26
CA GLU A 18 -16.73 4.94 23.27
C GLU A 18 -16.28 3.66 22.53
N GLU A 19 -16.98 2.55 22.72
CA GLU A 19 -16.70 1.32 21.97
C GLU A 19 -16.91 1.50 20.47
N VAL A 20 -18.01 2.14 20.05
CA VAL A 20 -18.30 2.42 18.64
C VAL A 20 -17.23 3.33 18.02
N LYS A 21 -16.80 4.38 18.73
CA LYS A 21 -15.70 5.25 18.30
C LYS A 21 -14.39 4.48 18.13
N MET A 22 -14.06 3.62 19.09
CA MET A 22 -12.88 2.76 19.05
C MET A 22 -12.90 1.80 17.85
N VAL A 23 -14.03 1.15 17.59
CA VAL A 23 -14.22 0.30 16.40
C VAL A 23 -14.06 1.12 15.11
N GLY A 24 -14.63 2.32 15.06
CA GLY A 24 -14.47 3.24 13.93
C GLY A 24 -13.02 3.67 13.69
N PHE A 25 -12.25 3.93 14.75
CA PHE A 25 -10.82 4.24 14.65
C PHE A 25 -10.01 3.04 14.13
N ARG A 26 -10.25 1.84 14.68
CA ARG A 26 -9.63 0.59 14.21
C ARG A 26 -9.89 0.35 12.72
N ARG A 27 -11.13 0.52 12.27
CA ARG A 27 -11.51 0.37 10.84
C ARG A 27 -10.76 1.34 9.93
N ARG A 28 -10.61 2.61 10.35
CA ARG A 28 -9.84 3.62 9.61
C ARG A 28 -8.35 3.28 9.54
N LEU A 29 -7.77 2.82 10.65
CA LEU A 29 -6.36 2.41 10.71
C LEU A 29 -6.09 1.22 9.78
N VAL A 30 -6.91 0.17 9.85
CA VAL A 30 -6.80 -1.01 8.98
C VAL A 30 -6.89 -0.60 7.51
N ARG A 31 -7.85 0.27 7.14
CA ARG A 31 -7.96 0.79 5.78
C ARG A 31 -6.69 1.53 5.35
N ARG A 32 -6.12 2.37 6.22
CA ARG A 32 -4.87 3.10 5.93
C ARG A 32 -3.69 2.16 5.72
N ILE A 33 -3.55 1.14 6.58
CA ILE A 33 -2.48 0.13 6.47
C ILE A 33 -2.63 -0.65 5.16
N TYR A 34 -3.84 -1.11 4.84
CA TYR A 34 -4.15 -1.82 3.60
C TYR A 34 -3.70 -1.02 2.37
N TRP A 35 -4.10 0.25 2.27
CA TRP A 35 -3.73 1.09 1.12
C TRP A 35 -2.23 1.39 1.06
N LYS A 36 -1.56 1.59 2.19
CA LYS A 36 -0.10 1.73 2.24
C LYS A 36 0.60 0.47 1.72
N LEU A 37 0.20 -0.70 2.19
CA LEU A 37 0.77 -1.98 1.76
C LEU A 37 0.53 -2.22 0.27
N ARG A 38 -0.70 -2.00 -0.21
CA ARG A 38 -1.05 -2.13 -1.63
C ARG A 38 -0.22 -1.20 -2.51
N ALA A 39 -0.01 0.05 -2.10
CA ALA A 39 0.81 1.00 -2.84
C ALA A 39 2.28 0.59 -2.88
N GLU A 40 2.83 0.09 -1.77
CA GLU A 40 4.22 -0.38 -1.70
C GLU A 40 4.46 -1.61 -2.59
N ILE A 41 3.53 -2.58 -2.57
CA ILE A 41 3.58 -3.74 -3.47
C ILE A 41 3.58 -3.27 -4.94
N ARG A 42 2.70 -2.34 -5.31
CA ARG A 42 2.62 -1.82 -6.68
C ARG A 42 3.90 -1.11 -7.11
N ARG A 43 4.51 -0.30 -6.24
CA ARG A 43 5.79 0.36 -6.53
C ARG A 43 6.91 -0.65 -6.75
N ARG A 44 6.93 -1.73 -5.98
CA ARG A 44 7.93 -2.80 -6.13
C ARG A 44 7.72 -3.61 -7.41
N SER A 45 6.48 -3.88 -7.80
CA SER A 45 6.18 -4.58 -9.06
C SER A 45 6.53 -3.74 -10.29
N GLU A 46 6.20 -2.44 -10.29
CA GLU A 46 6.55 -1.53 -11.38
C GLU A 46 8.06 -1.36 -11.55
N LYS A 47 8.83 -1.36 -10.45
CA LYS A 47 10.30 -1.35 -10.51
C LYS A 47 10.87 -2.64 -11.09
N ARG A 48 10.27 -3.80 -10.81
CA ARG A 48 10.72 -5.10 -11.34
C ARG A 48 10.35 -5.29 -12.81
N GLN A 49 9.32 -4.62 -13.30
CA GLN A 49 8.84 -4.76 -14.68
C GLN A 49 9.42 -3.73 -15.66
N ARG A 50 10.37 -2.88 -15.23
CA ARG A 50 11.30 -2.24 -16.19
C ARG A 50 12.33 -3.26 -16.66
N PHE A 51 11.88 -4.36 -17.27
CA PHE A 51 12.67 -5.00 -18.30
C PHE A 51 12.74 -3.97 -19.42
N SER A 52 13.81 -3.17 -19.45
CA SER A 52 14.03 -2.36 -20.62
C SER A 52 14.38 -3.34 -21.73
N SER A 53 13.49 -3.48 -22.71
CA SER A 53 13.81 -4.02 -24.04
C SER A 53 14.83 -3.18 -24.80
N ARG A 54 15.56 -2.29 -24.11
CA ARG A 54 16.73 -1.62 -24.63
C ARG A 54 17.77 -2.70 -24.80
N TYR A 55 17.91 -3.15 -26.03
CA TYR A 55 19.16 -3.74 -26.48
C TYR A 55 20.29 -2.84 -26.00
N ASP A 56 21.24 -3.41 -25.27
CA ASP A 56 22.44 -2.69 -24.89
C ASP A 56 23.15 -2.24 -26.19
N PRO A 57 23.58 -0.97 -26.31
CA PRO A 57 24.27 -0.49 -27.50
C PRO A 57 25.49 -1.33 -27.89
N PHE A 58 26.21 -1.91 -26.92
CA PHE A 58 27.32 -2.83 -27.20
C PHE A 58 26.82 -4.15 -27.80
N SER A 59 25.74 -4.71 -27.25
CA SER A 59 25.06 -5.88 -27.81
C SER A 59 24.55 -5.65 -29.24
N TYR A 60 24.19 -4.40 -29.61
CA TYR A 60 23.84 -4.04 -30.98
C TYR A 60 25.09 -3.86 -31.87
N ALA A 61 26.14 -3.22 -31.36
CA ALA A 61 27.38 -2.97 -32.07
C ALA A 61 28.11 -4.26 -32.47
N LEU A 62 28.00 -5.32 -31.64
CA LEU A 62 28.56 -6.65 -31.94
C LEU A 62 27.98 -7.30 -33.20
N ASN A 63 26.80 -6.90 -33.66
CA ASN A 63 26.22 -7.42 -34.92
C ASN A 63 26.80 -6.74 -36.17
N PHE A 64 27.61 -5.69 -36.00
CA PHE A 64 28.27 -4.93 -37.07
C PHE A 64 29.80 -4.99 -36.96
N ASP A 65 30.34 -5.76 -36.00
CA ASP A 65 31.77 -6.04 -35.93
C ASP A 65 32.08 -7.16 -36.95
N ASP A 66 31.93 -6.80 -38.22
CA ASP A 66 32.31 -7.61 -39.36
C ASP A 66 33.83 -7.52 -39.39
N GLY A 67 34.50 -8.36 -38.60
CA GLY A 67 35.95 -8.33 -38.35
C GLY A 67 36.84 -8.57 -39.59
N GLU A 68 36.59 -7.88 -40.69
CA GLU A 68 37.41 -7.82 -41.88
C GLU A 68 38.43 -6.69 -41.74
N PRO A 69 39.72 -7.01 -41.50
CA PRO A 69 40.76 -6.07 -41.83
C PRO A 69 40.83 -5.98 -43.35
N TYR A 70 40.47 -4.83 -43.89
CA TYR A 70 40.75 -4.46 -45.28
C TYR A 70 42.26 -4.34 -45.50
N PHE A 71 42.98 -5.45 -45.65
CA PHE A 71 44.34 -5.50 -46.18
C PHE A 71 44.61 -6.82 -46.92
#